data_AF-A0A1A8XG90-F1
#
_entry.id   AF-A0A1A8XG90-F1
#
_cell.length_a   1.000
_cell.length_b   1.000
_cell.length_c   1.000
_cell.angle_alpha   90.00
_cell.angle_beta   90.00
_cell.angle_gamma   90.00
#
_symmetry.space_group_name_H-M   'P 1'
#
loop_
_entity.id
_entity.type
_entity.pdbx_description
1 polymer ?
#
loop_
_entity_poly.entity_id
_entity_poly.type
_entity_poly.pdbx_seq_one_letter_code
_entity_poly.pdbx_strand_id
1 'polypeptide(L)'
;MKTQTEHCHMPTAAISRLVLGVCLTSGFVFGPSVVFACTPFIEEHPSWSSASLRPHTTAFERCEIDEQTYHRIVSEWLRNRPASSSELSSLSLGRAVAYPWLSRTIADSALGKPDWAARISKAKPAERAKLASAVLLDPALLRRLSIAFEGTPYIVLNVSFEKVLFGRADQYSSNGKAGAVMVPFDAQLWLRLAPRN
;
A
#
# COMPACT_ATOMS: atom_id res chain seq x y z
N MET A 1 50.14 -44.96 -2.06
CA MET A 1 50.19 -46.26 -1.34
C MET A 1 49.51 -46.02 0.01
N LYS A 2 48.38 -46.58 0.45
CA LYS A 2 47.53 -47.77 0.16
C LYS A 2 46.07 -47.33 0.49
N THR A 3 45.02 -47.46 -0.35
CA THR A 3 44.11 -48.60 -0.65
C THR A 3 43.50 -49.38 0.53
N GLN A 4 42.16 -49.32 0.66
CA GLN A 4 41.15 -50.38 1.00
C GLN A 4 39.86 -49.66 1.46
N THR A 5 38.65 -49.76 0.88
CA THR A 5 37.83 -50.82 0.25
C THR A 5 37.29 -51.88 1.22
N GLU A 6 35.96 -51.94 1.42
CA GLU A 6 35.06 -53.12 1.51
C GLU A 6 33.63 -52.65 1.93
N HIS A 7 32.58 -52.78 1.10
CA HIS A 7 31.71 -53.95 0.82
C HIS A 7 30.78 -54.31 2.00
N CYS A 8 29.45 -54.08 1.91
CA CYS A 8 28.39 -54.87 1.24
C CYS A 8 27.54 -55.61 2.29
N HIS A 9 26.23 -55.35 2.38
CA HIS A 9 25.15 -56.35 2.25
C HIS A 9 23.78 -55.76 2.64
N MET A 10 22.82 -55.87 1.72
CA MET A 10 21.40 -55.95 2.06
C MET A 10 21.06 -57.38 2.52
N PRO A 11 19.99 -57.52 3.30
CA PRO A 11 19.12 -58.67 3.16
C PRO A 11 17.68 -58.28 2.79
N THR A 12 17.09 -59.20 2.04
CA THR A 12 15.80 -59.22 1.37
C THR A 12 14.67 -59.68 2.30
N ALA A 13 13.47 -59.11 2.10
CA ALA A 13 12.10 -59.63 2.34
C ALA A 13 11.69 -60.26 3.70
N ALA A 14 10.56 -59.81 4.25
CA ALA A 14 9.27 -60.56 4.24
C ALA A 14 8.21 -60.01 5.24
N ILE A 15 7.03 -59.73 4.69
CA ILE A 15 5.68 -60.21 5.09
C ILE A 15 5.10 -59.88 6.49
N SER A 16 3.92 -59.23 6.42
CA SER A 16 2.75 -59.27 7.32
C SER A 16 2.89 -58.82 8.78
N ARG A 17 2.12 -57.78 9.12
CA ARG A 17 0.91 -57.93 9.95
C ARG A 17 0.00 -56.71 9.83
N LEU A 18 -1.25 -57.01 9.52
CA LEU A 18 -2.42 -56.14 9.58
C LEU A 18 -2.62 -55.66 11.03
N VAL A 19 -2.64 -54.35 11.25
CA VAL A 19 -3.26 -53.76 12.44
C VAL A 19 -4.17 -52.65 11.94
N LEU A 20 -5.49 -52.92 11.97
CA LEU A 20 -6.52 -51.92 11.79
C LEU A 20 -6.50 -50.99 13.02
N GLY A 21 -5.69 -49.94 12.95
CA GLY A 21 -5.78 -48.81 13.86
C GLY A 21 -6.92 -47.91 13.44
N VAL A 22 -8.06 -48.01 14.11
CA VAL A 22 -9.16 -47.03 13.98
C VAL A 22 -8.66 -45.72 14.58
N CYS A 23 -8.11 -44.86 13.73
CA CYS A 23 -7.84 -43.47 14.07
C CYS A 23 -9.15 -42.70 13.97
N LEU A 24 -9.80 -42.45 15.10
CA LEU A 24 -10.84 -41.42 15.21
C LEU A 24 -10.19 -40.06 14.89
N THR A 25 -10.23 -39.66 13.62
CA THR A 25 -9.91 -38.30 13.23
C THR A 25 -11.02 -37.40 13.74
N SER A 26 -10.79 -36.77 14.89
CA SER A 26 -11.55 -35.59 15.31
C SER A 26 -11.38 -34.52 14.25
N GLY A 27 -12.27 -34.53 13.26
CA GLY A 27 -12.37 -33.51 12.24
C GLY A 27 -12.83 -32.22 12.88
N PHE A 28 -11.88 -31.39 13.31
CA PHE A 28 -12.14 -29.96 13.47
C PHE A 28 -12.50 -29.44 12.07
N VAL A 29 -13.80 -29.27 11.84
CA VAL A 29 -14.33 -28.49 10.72
C VAL A 29 -13.87 -27.06 10.96
N PHE A 30 -12.74 -26.69 10.39
CA PHE A 30 -12.42 -25.29 10.16
C PHE A 30 -13.47 -24.77 9.19
N GLY A 31 -14.54 -24.18 9.73
CA GLY A 31 -15.46 -23.36 8.94
C GLY A 31 -14.63 -22.28 8.24
N PRO A 32 -14.94 -21.94 6.98
CA PRO A 32 -14.22 -20.90 6.26
C PRO A 32 -14.31 -19.62 7.09
N SER A 33 -13.16 -19.10 7.51
CA SER A 33 -13.09 -17.76 8.05
C SER A 33 -13.66 -16.84 6.96
N VAL A 34 -14.79 -16.21 7.25
CA VAL A 34 -15.37 -15.19 6.38
C VAL A 34 -14.39 -14.02 6.43
N VAL A 35 -13.46 -14.00 5.48
CA VAL A 35 -12.65 -12.81 5.24
C VAL A 35 -13.64 -11.80 4.67
N PHE A 36 -14.10 -10.86 5.49
CA PHE A 36 -14.84 -9.71 4.99
C PHE A 36 -13.94 -9.03 3.97
N ALA A 37 -14.35 -9.08 2.70
CA ALA A 37 -13.56 -8.55 1.61
C ALA A 37 -13.67 -7.03 1.64
N CYS A 38 -12.53 -6.35 1.64
CA CYS A 38 -12.48 -4.90 1.48
C CYS A 38 -13.20 -4.49 0.20
N THR A 39 -14.07 -3.49 0.31
CA THR A 39 -14.88 -2.95 -0.80
C THR A 39 -14.64 -1.45 -0.91
N PRO A 40 -13.48 -1.02 -1.46
CA PRO A 40 -13.20 0.39 -1.54
C PRO A 40 -14.18 1.08 -2.50
N PHE A 41 -14.56 2.32 -2.19
CA PHE A 41 -15.53 3.08 -2.97
C PHE A 41 -15.26 4.59 -2.89
N ILE A 42 -15.86 5.35 -3.80
CA ILE A 42 -15.83 6.82 -3.77
C ILE A 42 -17.10 7.34 -3.11
N GLU A 43 -16.93 8.14 -2.05
CA GLU A 43 -17.98 8.89 -1.39
C GLU A 43 -17.99 10.32 -1.93
N GLU A 44 -19.07 10.72 -2.61
CA GLU A 44 -19.22 12.09 -3.12
C GLU A 44 -19.71 13.05 -2.04
N HIS A 45 -19.16 14.27 -2.08
CA HIS A 45 -19.55 15.38 -1.21
C HIS A 45 -19.93 16.60 -2.05
N PRO A 46 -21.13 16.62 -2.67
CA PRO A 46 -21.50 17.60 -3.68
C PRO A 46 -21.49 19.05 -3.17
N SER A 47 -21.86 19.25 -1.90
CA SER A 47 -21.86 20.56 -1.23
C SER A 47 -20.48 21.21 -1.12
N TRP A 48 -19.41 20.41 -1.22
CA TRP A 48 -18.02 20.87 -1.12
C TRP A 48 -17.21 20.64 -2.40
N SER A 49 -17.87 20.31 -3.52
CA SER A 49 -17.20 20.04 -4.80
C SER A 49 -16.03 19.06 -4.64
N SER A 50 -16.23 18.00 -3.84
CA SER A 50 -15.18 17.07 -3.45
C SER A 50 -15.69 15.64 -3.34
N ALA A 51 -14.76 14.69 -3.28
CA ALA A 51 -15.04 13.29 -3.02
C ALA A 51 -13.98 12.68 -2.09
N SER A 52 -14.25 11.51 -1.52
CA SER A 52 -13.31 10.75 -0.70
C SER A 52 -13.23 9.30 -1.18
N LEU A 53 -12.03 8.80 -1.43
CA LEU A 53 -11.79 7.37 -1.57
C LEU A 53 -11.77 6.72 -0.17
N ARG A 54 -12.69 5.79 0.04
CA ARG A 54 -12.87 5.04 1.29
C ARG A 54 -12.42 3.59 1.09
N PRO A 55 -11.58 3.02 1.98
CA PRO A 55 -11.21 1.61 1.91
C PRO A 55 -12.35 0.63 2.20
N HIS A 56 -13.34 1.07 2.99
CA HIS A 56 -14.49 0.27 3.37
C HIS A 56 -15.65 1.18 3.82
N THR A 57 -16.86 0.63 3.87
CA THR A 57 -18.09 1.33 4.32
C THR A 57 -18.11 1.54 5.83
N THR A 58 -17.35 0.74 6.58
CA THR A 58 -17.18 0.85 8.03
C THR A 58 -15.87 1.56 8.36
N ALA A 59 -15.88 2.46 9.35
CA ALA A 59 -14.70 3.22 9.75
C ALA A 59 -13.65 2.40 10.52
N PHE A 60 -13.98 1.17 10.92
CA PHE A 60 -13.18 0.36 11.85
C PHE A 60 -12.39 -0.75 11.17
N GLU A 61 -12.79 -1.15 9.95
CA GLU A 61 -12.07 -2.19 9.21
C GLU A 61 -10.79 -1.62 8.60
N ARG A 62 -9.68 -2.29 8.89
CA ARG A 62 -8.38 -1.96 8.31
C ARG A 62 -8.27 -2.62 6.95
N CYS A 63 -8.65 -1.86 5.95
CA CYS A 63 -8.55 -2.26 4.55
C CYS A 63 -7.39 -1.54 3.87
N GLU A 64 -6.58 -2.32 3.17
CA GLU A 64 -5.51 -1.83 2.32
C GLU A 64 -6.01 -1.75 0.87
N ILE A 65 -5.65 -0.67 0.18
CA ILE A 65 -5.94 -0.45 -1.23
C ILE A 65 -4.62 -0.58 -2.00
N ASP A 66 -4.48 -1.63 -2.78
CA ASP A 66 -3.36 -1.75 -3.72
C ASP A 66 -3.47 -0.72 -4.86
N GLU A 67 -2.38 -0.53 -5.60
CA GLU A 67 -2.29 0.51 -6.62
C GLU A 67 -3.23 0.25 -7.81
N GLN A 68 -3.40 -1.01 -8.20
CA GLN A 68 -4.29 -1.38 -9.30
C GLN A 68 -5.74 -1.12 -8.92
N THR A 69 -6.13 -1.45 -7.68
CA THR A 69 -7.45 -1.16 -7.13
C THR A 69 -7.71 0.34 -7.05
N TYR A 70 -6.73 1.15 -6.63
CA TYR A 70 -6.80 2.61 -6.67
C TYR A 70 -7.06 3.12 -8.10
N HIS A 71 -6.25 2.72 -9.08
CA HIS A 71 -6.41 3.14 -10.47
C HIS A 71 -7.77 2.76 -11.04
N ARG A 72 -8.19 1.51 -10.82
CA ARG A 72 -9.46 1.00 -11.34
C ARG A 72 -10.63 1.80 -10.76
N ILE A 73 -10.75 1.90 -9.44
CA ILE A 73 -11.90 2.54 -8.79
C ILE A 73 -12.01 4.02 -9.15
N VAL A 74 -10.90 4.75 -9.10
CA VAL A 74 -10.91 6.19 -9.41
C VAL A 74 -11.25 6.41 -10.88
N SER A 75 -10.63 5.65 -11.80
CA SER A 75 -10.89 5.83 -13.23
C SER A 75 -12.31 5.42 -13.64
N GLU A 76 -12.84 4.31 -13.11
CA GLU A 76 -14.21 3.86 -13.35
C GLU A 76 -15.23 4.87 -12.82
N TRP A 77 -15.05 5.37 -11.59
CA TRP A 77 -15.94 6.37 -11.02
C TRP A 77 -15.93 7.67 -11.85
N LEU A 78 -14.76 8.20 -12.21
CA LEU A 78 -14.67 9.43 -12.99
C LEU A 78 -15.29 9.30 -14.39
N ARG A 79 -15.15 8.15 -15.06
CA ARG A 79 -15.74 7.92 -16.39
C ARG A 79 -17.27 7.78 -16.34
N ASN A 80 -17.79 7.21 -15.26
CA ASN A 80 -19.23 6.99 -15.09
C ASN A 80 -19.93 8.17 -14.38
N ARG A 81 -19.17 9.22 -14.02
CA ARG A 81 -19.72 10.38 -13.33
C ARG A 81 -20.67 11.14 -14.27
N PRO A 82 -21.93 11.39 -13.87
CA PRO A 82 -22.87 12.12 -14.72
C PRO A 82 -22.36 13.50 -15.11
N ALA A 83 -22.57 13.90 -16.36
CA ALA A 83 -22.18 15.23 -16.85
C ALA A 83 -22.93 16.37 -16.12
N SER A 84 -24.07 16.06 -15.50
CA SER A 84 -24.86 16.99 -14.67
C SER A 84 -24.34 17.14 -13.23
N SER A 85 -23.34 16.35 -12.83
CA SER A 85 -22.79 16.43 -11.47
C SER A 85 -22.03 17.74 -11.26
N SER A 86 -22.01 18.23 -10.01
CA SER A 86 -21.25 19.44 -9.66
C SER A 86 -19.76 19.31 -10.01
N GLU A 87 -19.07 20.41 -10.22
CA GLU A 87 -17.63 20.36 -10.49
C GLU A 87 -16.87 19.68 -9.34
N LEU A 88 -15.86 18.87 -9.68
CA LEU A 88 -15.03 18.18 -8.71
C LEU A 88 -13.67 18.87 -8.63
N SER A 89 -13.39 19.48 -7.48
CA SER A 89 -12.17 20.25 -7.23
C SER A 89 -11.14 19.51 -6.37
N SER A 90 -11.55 18.44 -5.68
CA SER A 90 -10.68 17.70 -4.76
C SER A 90 -11.11 16.24 -4.57
N LEU A 91 -10.14 15.33 -4.47
CA LEU A 91 -10.33 13.95 -4.04
C LEU A 91 -9.47 13.66 -2.80
N SER A 92 -10.11 13.40 -1.66
CA SER A 92 -9.43 12.91 -0.45
C SER A 92 -9.04 11.45 -0.64
N LEU A 93 -7.79 11.11 -0.37
CA LEU A 93 -7.33 9.72 -0.33
C LEU A 93 -7.36 9.15 1.09
N GLY A 94 -7.57 9.96 2.12
CA GLY A 94 -7.37 9.49 3.49
C GLY A 94 -5.88 9.46 3.85
N ARG A 95 -5.50 8.46 4.66
CA ARG A 95 -4.15 8.26 5.14
C ARG A 95 -3.37 7.35 4.17
N ALA A 96 -2.13 7.70 3.85
CA ALA A 96 -1.29 6.90 2.96
C ALA A 96 -1.05 5.46 3.48
N VAL A 97 -1.12 5.22 4.79
CA VAL A 97 -1.05 3.86 5.36
C VAL A 97 -2.19 2.93 4.92
N ALA A 98 -3.30 3.46 4.41
CA ALA A 98 -4.32 2.64 3.76
C ALA A 98 -3.88 2.13 2.37
N TYR A 99 -2.71 2.54 1.89
CA TYR A 99 -2.15 2.24 0.58
C TYR A 99 -0.68 1.83 0.75
N PRO A 100 -0.37 0.55 1.03
CA PRO A 100 1.00 0.12 1.32
C PRO A 100 2.01 0.45 0.21
N TRP A 101 1.57 0.51 -1.05
CA TRP A 101 2.39 0.95 -2.18
C TRP A 101 2.74 2.44 -2.12
N LEU A 102 1.83 3.28 -1.63
CA LEU A 102 2.01 4.72 -1.50
C LEU A 102 2.92 5.05 -0.33
N SER A 103 2.71 4.42 0.83
CA SER A 103 3.63 4.52 1.97
C SER A 103 5.07 4.17 1.59
N ARG A 104 5.24 3.07 0.86
CA ARG A 104 6.55 2.66 0.31
C ARG A 104 7.12 3.68 -0.66
N THR A 105 6.31 4.19 -1.58
CA THR A 105 6.75 5.21 -2.55
C THR A 105 7.21 6.50 -1.87
N ILE A 106 6.51 6.94 -0.82
CA ILE A 106 6.88 8.13 -0.04
C ILE A 106 8.22 7.88 0.68
N ALA A 107 8.36 6.73 1.33
CA ALA A 107 9.59 6.36 2.03
C ALA A 107 10.80 6.24 1.06
N ASP A 108 10.61 5.58 -0.08
CA ASP A 108 11.63 5.40 -1.11
C ASP A 108 12.04 6.74 -1.74
N SER A 109 11.08 7.64 -1.99
CA SER A 109 11.33 8.98 -2.50
C SER A 109 12.20 9.80 -1.54
N ALA A 110 11.97 9.67 -0.22
CA ALA A 110 12.79 10.31 0.79
C ALA A 110 14.24 9.80 0.75
N LEU A 111 14.44 8.48 0.69
CA LEU A 111 15.78 7.86 0.60
C LEU A 111 16.51 8.21 -0.69
N GLY A 112 15.78 8.48 -1.78
CA GLY A 112 16.34 8.93 -3.04
C GLY A 112 16.87 10.38 -3.01
N LYS A 113 16.55 11.17 -1.99
CA LYS A 113 17.07 12.55 -1.88
C LYS A 113 18.52 12.55 -1.38
N PRO A 114 19.41 13.34 -2.00
CA PRO A 114 20.77 13.52 -1.50
C PRO A 114 20.80 13.97 -0.03
N ASP A 115 21.73 13.41 0.72
CA ASP A 115 21.99 13.69 2.14
C ASP A 115 20.78 13.51 3.07
N TRP A 116 19.75 12.76 2.66
CA TRP A 116 18.52 12.59 3.45
C TRP A 116 18.81 12.20 4.90
N ALA A 117 19.60 11.15 5.12
CA ALA A 117 19.92 10.64 6.46
C ALA A 117 20.64 11.70 7.34
N ALA A 118 21.55 12.47 6.76
CA ALA A 118 22.27 13.53 7.47
C ALA A 118 21.35 14.71 7.80
N ARG A 119 20.44 15.07 6.89
CA ARG A 119 19.50 16.18 7.06
C ARG A 119 18.41 15.84 8.08
N ILE A 120 17.80 14.67 7.99
CA ILE A 120 16.68 14.30 8.86
C ILE A 120 17.13 14.06 10.31
N SER A 121 18.34 13.55 10.53
CA SER A 121 18.88 13.29 11.88
C SER A 121 19.12 14.56 12.67
N LYS A 122 19.42 15.68 11.99
CA LYS A 122 19.67 16.99 12.61
C LYS A 122 18.46 17.93 12.57
N ALA A 123 17.41 17.57 11.83
CA ALA A 123 16.28 18.45 11.57
C ALA A 123 15.40 18.70 12.80
N LYS A 124 15.13 19.98 13.08
CA LYS A 124 14.10 20.45 14.00
C LYS A 124 12.69 20.19 13.41
N PRO A 125 11.61 20.25 14.23
CA PRO A 125 10.26 19.94 13.74
C PRO A 125 9.82 20.70 12.47
N ALA A 126 10.05 22.02 12.40
CA ALA A 126 9.71 22.82 11.21
C ALA A 126 10.52 22.40 9.97
N GLU A 127 11.79 22.03 10.15
CA GLU A 127 12.66 21.55 9.07
C GLU A 127 12.22 20.16 8.60
N ARG A 128 11.78 19.29 9.51
CA ARG A 128 11.20 17.97 9.16
C ARG A 128 9.95 18.12 8.30
N ALA A 129 9.08 19.08 8.62
CA ALA A 129 7.91 19.37 7.80
C ALA A 129 8.31 19.84 6.39
N LYS A 130 9.33 20.70 6.27
CA LYS A 130 9.87 21.14 4.97
C LYS A 130 10.49 19.98 4.19
N LEU A 131 11.23 19.09 4.85
CA LEU A 131 11.81 17.88 4.24
C LEU A 131 10.71 16.95 3.71
N ALA A 132 9.68 16.67 4.50
CA ALA A 132 8.55 15.86 4.07
C ALA A 132 7.79 16.50 2.91
N SER A 133 7.62 17.82 2.92
CA SER A 133 6.98 18.55 1.81
C SER A 133 7.69 18.31 0.48
N ALA A 134 9.03 18.36 0.46
CA ALA A 134 9.82 18.08 -0.74
C ALA A 134 9.69 16.62 -1.26
N VAL A 135 9.25 15.70 -0.41
CA VAL A 135 8.97 14.30 -0.77
C VAL A 135 7.53 14.14 -1.27
N LEU A 136 6.55 14.70 -0.56
CA LEU A 136 5.12 14.59 -0.88
C LEU A 136 4.72 15.41 -2.12
N LEU A 137 5.50 16.44 -2.47
CA LEU A 137 5.33 17.24 -3.68
C LEU A 137 6.26 16.79 -4.83
N ASP A 138 6.87 15.60 -4.72
CA ASP A 138 7.71 15.07 -5.79
C ASP A 138 6.89 14.87 -7.08
N PRO A 139 7.33 15.40 -8.23
CA PRO A 139 6.62 15.22 -9.51
C PRO A 139 6.42 13.75 -9.89
N ALA A 140 7.33 12.85 -9.52
CA ALA A 140 7.19 11.42 -9.77
C ALA A 140 6.02 10.81 -9.00
N LEU A 141 5.80 11.26 -7.75
CA LEU A 141 4.67 10.84 -6.94
C LEU A 141 3.34 11.36 -7.53
N LEU A 142 3.30 12.64 -7.90
CA LEU A 142 2.14 13.24 -8.55
C LEU A 142 1.79 12.51 -9.85
N ARG A 143 2.78 12.21 -10.69
CA ARG A 143 2.58 11.46 -11.94
C ARG A 143 1.99 10.08 -11.68
N ARG A 144 2.51 9.35 -10.69
CA ARG A 144 2.00 8.01 -10.31
C ARG A 144 0.53 8.06 -9.90
N LEU A 145 0.15 9.03 -9.06
CA LEU A 145 -1.24 9.25 -8.65
C LEU A 145 -2.14 9.67 -9.84
N SER A 146 -1.59 10.42 -10.79
CA SER A 146 -2.33 10.93 -11.95
C SER A 146 -2.73 9.87 -12.98
N ILE A 147 -2.12 8.68 -12.94
CA ILE A 147 -2.43 7.57 -13.88
C ILE A 147 -3.93 7.23 -13.85
N ALA A 148 -4.56 7.26 -12.67
CA ALA A 148 -5.99 7.00 -12.52
C ALA A 148 -6.91 8.01 -13.25
N PHE A 149 -6.37 9.16 -13.64
CA PHE A 149 -7.10 10.26 -14.26
C PHE A 149 -6.91 10.30 -15.79
N GLU A 150 -6.08 9.41 -16.34
CA GLU A 150 -5.86 9.32 -17.79
C GLU A 150 -7.12 8.91 -18.54
N GLY A 151 -7.46 9.66 -19.60
CA GLY A 151 -8.69 9.47 -20.35
C GLY A 151 -9.97 9.87 -19.60
N THR A 152 -9.85 10.63 -18.49
CA THR A 152 -11.01 11.19 -17.77
C THR A 152 -11.13 12.70 -18.02
N PRO A 153 -12.30 13.31 -17.75
CA PRO A 153 -12.51 14.76 -17.84
C PRO A 153 -11.73 15.59 -16.81
N TYR A 154 -10.87 14.99 -15.99
CA TYR A 154 -10.15 15.66 -14.92
C TYR A 154 -8.64 15.49 -15.03
N ILE A 155 -7.90 16.48 -14.53
CA ILE A 155 -6.45 16.45 -14.30
C ILE A 155 -6.16 16.62 -12.81
N VAL A 156 -5.07 16.00 -12.34
CA VAL A 156 -4.52 16.27 -11.00
C VAL A 156 -3.53 17.42 -11.11
N LEU A 157 -3.81 18.52 -10.41
CA LEU A 157 -2.95 19.71 -10.39
C LEU A 157 -1.79 19.56 -9.40
N ASN A 158 -2.10 19.09 -8.19
CA ASN A 158 -1.11 18.89 -7.13
C ASN A 158 -1.69 17.98 -6.02
N VAL A 159 -0.83 17.70 -5.04
CA VAL A 159 -1.20 17.02 -3.80
C VAL A 159 -1.11 18.03 -2.66
N SER A 160 -2.17 18.14 -1.86
CA SER A 160 -2.11 18.77 -0.54
C SER A 160 -2.10 17.71 0.55
N PHE A 161 -1.48 18.01 1.69
CA PHE A 161 -1.29 17.03 2.75
C PHE A 161 -1.26 17.66 4.14
N GLU A 162 -1.56 16.85 5.15
CA GLU A 162 -1.35 17.19 6.56
C GLU A 162 -0.93 15.96 7.38
N LYS A 163 -0.61 16.16 8.66
CA LYS A 163 -0.41 15.09 9.65
C LYS A 163 0.60 14.03 9.20
N VAL A 164 1.76 14.48 8.73
CA VAL A 164 2.83 13.59 8.28
C VAL A 164 3.38 12.78 9.44
N LEU A 165 3.46 11.46 9.28
CA LEU A 165 4.16 10.58 10.22
C LEU A 165 5.48 10.10 9.64
N PHE A 166 6.44 9.93 10.54
CA PHE A 166 7.76 9.41 10.24
C PHE A 166 7.97 8.06 10.91
N GLY A 167 8.63 7.17 10.19
CA GLY A 167 8.94 5.81 10.63
C GLY A 167 10.34 5.42 10.17
N ARG A 168 10.80 4.23 10.57
CA ARG A 168 12.12 3.76 10.15
C ARG A 168 12.07 3.21 8.72
N ALA A 169 13.12 3.48 7.96
CA ALA A 169 13.22 3.05 6.57
C ALA A 169 13.19 1.52 6.41
N ASP A 170 13.77 0.78 7.35
CA ASP A 170 13.71 -0.69 7.39
C ASP A 170 12.28 -1.26 7.49
N GLN A 171 11.30 -0.46 7.93
CA GLN A 171 9.90 -0.86 8.05
C GLN A 171 9.05 -0.43 6.84
N TYR A 172 9.32 0.76 6.31
CA TYR A 172 8.40 1.41 5.37
C TYR A 172 8.94 1.58 3.96
N SER A 173 10.24 1.45 3.73
CA SER A 173 10.83 1.53 2.38
C SER A 173 10.84 0.16 1.71
N SER A 174 10.92 0.15 0.38
CA SER A 174 11.12 -1.09 -0.38
C SER A 174 12.53 -1.65 -0.16
N ASN A 175 13.48 -0.81 0.25
CA ASN A 175 14.84 -1.22 0.57
C ASN A 175 14.97 -1.56 2.06
N GLY A 176 14.67 -2.81 2.42
CA GLY A 176 14.80 -3.32 3.79
C GLY A 176 16.22 -3.24 4.39
N LYS A 177 17.24 -2.82 3.62
CA LYS A 177 18.61 -2.56 4.10
C LYS A 177 18.90 -1.09 4.40
N ALA A 178 17.92 -0.19 4.27
CA ALA A 178 18.07 1.24 4.51
C ALA A 178 18.36 1.63 5.97
N GLY A 179 18.35 0.67 6.89
CA GLY A 179 18.66 0.86 8.30
C GLY A 179 17.60 1.70 9.04
N ALA A 180 17.97 2.19 10.23
CA ALA A 180 17.07 2.93 11.12
C ALA A 180 16.87 4.41 10.74
N VAL A 181 17.10 4.79 9.48
CA VAL A 181 16.91 6.18 9.02
C VAL A 181 15.43 6.54 9.07
N MET A 182 15.09 7.71 9.59
CA MET A 182 13.70 8.18 9.62
C MET A 182 13.27 8.66 8.23
N VAL A 183 12.10 8.21 7.78
CA VAL A 183 11.47 8.57 6.51
C VAL A 183 9.99 8.90 6.74
N PRO A 184 9.41 9.86 5.99
CA PRO A 184 7.95 9.97 5.92
C PRO A 184 7.40 8.68 5.32
N PHE A 185 6.31 8.17 5.88
CA PHE A 185 5.61 7.00 5.34
C PHE A 185 4.09 7.17 5.31
N ASP A 186 3.58 8.16 6.04
CA ASP A 186 2.17 8.44 6.13
C ASP A 186 1.90 9.94 6.11
N ALA A 187 0.77 10.29 5.50
CA ALA A 187 0.18 11.61 5.54
C ALA A 187 -1.30 11.48 5.23
N GLN A 188 -2.10 12.42 5.71
CA GLN A 188 -3.44 12.61 5.17
C GLN A 188 -3.30 13.36 3.84
N LEU A 189 -3.89 12.82 2.76
CA LEU A 189 -3.67 13.29 1.39
C LEU A 189 -4.97 13.72 0.70
N TRP A 190 -4.87 14.79 -0.09
CA TRP A 190 -5.89 15.20 -1.05
C TRP A 190 -5.25 15.53 -2.38
N LEU A 191 -5.89 15.08 -3.46
CA LEU A 191 -5.58 15.47 -4.82
C LEU A 191 -6.39 16.72 -5.16
N ARG A 192 -5.72 17.77 -5.64
CA ARG A 192 -6.39 18.96 -6.18
C ARG A 192 -6.64 18.75 -7.66
N LEU A 193 -7.88 18.96 -8.08
CA LEU A 193 -8.36 18.59 -9.40
C LEU A 193 -8.81 19.84 -10.17
N ALA A 194 -8.77 19.73 -11.49
CA ALA A 194 -9.39 20.68 -12.41
C ALA A 194 -9.98 19.94 -13.62
N PRO A 195 -10.95 20.56 -14.32
CA PRO A 195 -11.39 20.08 -15.62
C PRO A 195 -10.22 19.96 -16.60
N ARG A 196 -10.27 18.92 -17.43
CA ARG A 196 -9.37 18.71 -18.56
C ARG A 196 -9.97 19.44 -19.76
N ASN A 197 -9.40 20.58 -20.09
CA ASN A 197 -9.74 21.37 -21.29
C ASN A 197 -9.33 20.64 -22.57
#